data_AF-A0A9W4PHK5-F1
#
_entry.id   AF-A0A9W4PHK5-F1
#
_cell.length_a   1.000
_cell.length_b   1.000
_cell.length_c   1.000
_cell.angle_alpha   90.00
_cell.angle_beta   90.00
_cell.angle_gamma   90.00
#
_symmetry.space_group_name_H-M   'P 1'
#
loop_
_entity.id
_entity.type
_entity.pdbx_description
1 polymer ?
#
loop_
_entity_poly.entity_id
_entity_poly.type
_entity_poly.pdbx_seq_one_letter_code
_entity_poly.pdbx_strand_id
1 'polypeptide(L)' 'MIMKLIIAEKPDQGSTLAAQFKTKKQQGYIEIMPNELFPDGAYVTWAVGH' A
#
# COMPACT_ATOMS: atom_id res chain seq x y z
N MET A 1 -10.44 5.47 -14.13
CA MET A 1 -9.56 4.53 -13.40
C MET A 1 -8.67 5.36 -12.51
N ILE A 2 -8.77 5.18 -11.19
CA ILE A 2 -8.05 5.99 -10.19
C ILE A 2 -7.43 5.03 -9.17
N MET A 3 -6.10 4.96 -9.15
CA MET A 3 -5.36 4.23 -8.13
C MET A 3 -5.51 4.92 -6.77
N LYS A 4 -5.65 4.13 -5.71
CA LYS A 4 -5.73 4.65 -4.34
C LYS A 4 -4.34 4.79 -3.74
N LEU A 5 -4.14 5.81 -2.92
CA LEU A 5 -2.95 6.00 -2.10
C LEU A 5 -3.33 5.85 -0.63
N ILE A 6 -2.64 4.93 0.05
CA ILE A 6 -2.78 4.64 1.47
C ILE A 6 -1.48 5.07 2.14
N ILE A 7 -1.58 5.86 3.21
CA ILE A 7 -0.42 6.38 3.94
C ILE A 7 -0.51 5.88 5.38
N ALA A 8 0.56 5.24 5.87
CA ALA A 8 0.72 4.85 7.26
C ALA A 8 1.71 5.77 8.00
N GLU A 9 1.72 5.76 9.33
CA GLU A 9 2.68 6.55 10.12
C GLU A 9 4.08 5.92 10.11
N LYS A 10 4.17 4.59 9.95
CA LYS A 10 5.43 3.84 10.01
C LYS A 10 5.51 2.72 8.95
N PRO A 11 6.73 2.29 8.58
CA PRO A 11 6.93 1.23 7.57
C PRO A 11 6.28 -0.13 7.92
N ASP A 12 6.31 -0.52 9.20
CA ASP A 12 5.75 -1.78 9.69
C ASP A 12 4.21 -1.77 9.61
N GLN A 13 3.60 -0.64 9.92
CA GLN A 13 2.16 -0.44 9.79
C GLN A 13 1.72 -0.53 8.32
N GLY A 14 2.43 0.14 7.41
CA GLY A 14 2.17 0.05 5.97
C GLY A 14 2.29 -1.39 5.46
N SER A 15 3.32 -2.12 5.90
CA SER A 15 3.50 -3.54 5.56
C SER A 15 2.36 -4.42 6.09
N THR A 16 1.89 -4.16 7.31
CA THR A 16 0.78 -4.90 7.95
C THR A 16 -0.53 -4.67 7.20
N LEU A 17 -0.83 -3.43 6.82
CA LEU A 17 -2.02 -3.09 6.03
C LEU A 17 -2.03 -3.81 4.68
N ALA A 18 -0.87 -3.91 4.01
CA ALA A 18 -0.75 -4.52 2.69
C ALA A 18 -0.75 -6.06 2.72
N ALA A 19 -0.45 -6.69 3.86
CA ALA A 19 -0.25 -8.14 3.98
C ALA A 19 -1.49 -8.99 3.64
N GLN A 20 -2.68 -8.41 3.73
CA GLN A 20 -3.94 -9.07 3.37
C GLN A 20 -4.18 -9.18 1.85
N PHE A 21 -3.34 -8.53 1.03
CA PHE A 21 -3.48 -8.51 -0.42
C PHE A 21 -2.31 -9.20 -1.13
N LYS A 22 -2.52 -9.56 -2.41
CA LYS A 22 -1.42 -9.85 -3.31
C LYS A 22 -0.68 -8.56 -3.61
N THR A 23 0.61 -8.53 -3.29
CA THR A 23 1.41 -7.29 -3.34
C THR A 23 2.72 -7.45 -4.09
N LYS A 24 3.29 -6.32 -4.50
CA LYS A 24 4.66 -6.20 -5.00
C LYS A 24 5.39 -5.15 -4.16
N LYS A 25 6.46 -5.56 -3.49
CA LYS A 25 7.30 -4.64 -2.72
C LYS A 25 8.16 -3.79 -3.63
N GLN A 26 8.25 -2.51 -3.32
CA GLN A 26 9.11 -1.54 -3.99
C GLN A 26 9.96 -0.83 -2.94
N GLN A 27 10.90 0.00 -3.39
CA GLN A 27 11.70 0.81 -2.47
C GLN A 27 10.85 1.99 -1.96
N GLY A 28 10.45 1.93 -0.69
CA GLY A 28 9.70 3.01 -0.01
C GLY A 28 8.17 2.93 -0.12
N TYR A 29 7.63 1.93 -0.80
CA TYR A 29 6.19 1.70 -0.89
C TYR A 29 5.89 0.24 -1.29
N ILE A 30 4.62 -0.14 -1.21
CA ILE A 30 4.09 -1.44 -1.61
C ILE A 30 2.96 -1.22 -2.62
N GLU A 31 2.96 -1.99 -3.70
CA GLU A 31 1.85 -2.03 -4.65
C GLU A 31 0.89 -3.15 -4.26
N ILE A 32 -0.40 -2.83 -4.13
CA ILE A 32 -1.50 -3.80 -4.04
C ILE A 32 -1.99 -4.06 -5.46
N MET A 33 -1.96 -5.33 -5.87
CA MET A 33 -2.47 -5.76 -7.17
C MET A 33 -3.99 -5.56 -7.26
N PRO A 34 -4.55 -5.35 -8.46
CA PRO A 34 -5.98 -5.25 -8.68
C PRO A 34 -6.80 -6.35 -7.99
N ASN A 35 -7.88 -5.97 -7.31
CA ASN A 35 -8.80 -6.86 -6.61
C ASN A 35 -10.17 -6.19 -6.43
N GLU A 36 -11.11 -6.87 -5.76
CA GLU A 36 -12.49 -6.40 -5.58
C GLU A 36 -12.60 -5.06 -4.83
N LEU A 37 -11.69 -4.78 -3.88
CA LEU A 37 -11.64 -3.52 -3.13
C LEU A 37 -10.86 -2.42 -3.87
N PHE A 38 -9.84 -2.82 -4.63
CA PHE A 38 -9.00 -1.93 -5.41
C PHE A 38 -8.98 -2.38 -6.88
N PRO A 39 -10.01 -2.06 -7.68
CA PRO A 39 -10.11 -2.52 -9.08
C PRO A 39 -8.95 -2.06 -9.96
N ASP A 40 -8.37 -0.89 -9.66
CA ASP A 40 -7.20 -0.33 -10.33
C ASP A 40 -5.88 -0.60 -9.56
N GLY A 41 -5.94 -1.38 -8.47
CA GLY A 41 -4.86 -1.52 -7.50
C GLY A 41 -4.71 -0.32 -6.57
N ALA A 42 -3.70 -0.36 -5.70
CA ALA A 42 -3.42 0.71 -4.76
C ALA A 42 -1.92 0.78 -4.41
N TYR A 43 -1.49 1.95 -3.94
CA TYR A 43 -0.19 2.16 -3.35
C TYR A 43 -0.31 2.29 -1.84
N VAL A 44 0.58 1.63 -1.12
CA VAL A 44 0.76 1.79 0.33
C VAL A 44 2.15 2.35 0.58
N THR A 45 2.23 3.52 1.17
CA THR A 45 3.48 4.13 1.63
C THR A 45 3.34 4.59 3.07
N TRP A 46 4.37 5.22 3.61
CA TRP A 46 4.40 5.62 5.01
C TRP A 46 5.22 6.88 5.22
N ALA A 47 4.86 7.63 6.25
CA ALA A 47 5.74 8.63 6.83
C ALA A 47 6.81 7.94 7.72
N VAL A 48 7.82 8.70 8.13
CA VAL A 48 8.77 8.31 9.17
C VAL A 48 9.03 9.54 10.03
N GLY A 49 8.35 9.63 11.17
CA GLY A 49 8.39 10.82 12.03
C GLY A 49 7.34 11.87 11.65
N HIS A 50 7.49 13.07 12.20
CA HIS A 50 6.73 14.25 11.80
C HIS A 50 7.32 14.91 10.56
#